data_AF-A0A0M0BG55-F1
#
_entry.id   AF-A0A0M0BG55-F1
#
_cell.length_a   1.000
_cell.length_b   1.000
_cell.length_c   1.000
_cell.angle_alpha   90.00
_cell.angle_beta   90.00
_cell.angle_gamma   90.00
#
_symmetry.space_group_name_H-M   'P 1'
#
loop_
_entity.id
_entity.type
_entity.pdbx_description
1 polymer ?
#
loop_
_entity_poly.entity_id
_entity_poly.type
_entity_poly.pdbx_seq_one_letter_code
_entity_poly.pdbx_strand_id
1 'polypeptide(L)'
;MSWRNIVYLATVVSKRGTCHAGHEVGDTFEINTHKTGGICGFCYHDMFPMLMTLVMGGTVPWVEDPNEFIYECPDELNLVTLKMVKREKG
;
A
#
# COMPACT_ATOMS: atom_id res chain seq x y z
N MET A 1 5.98 -12.69 -16.73
CA MET A 1 6.44 -13.10 -15.38
C MET A 1 5.27 -12.90 -14.43
N SER A 2 4.93 -13.91 -13.62
CA SER A 2 3.70 -13.96 -12.81
C SER A 2 3.56 -12.80 -11.81
N TRP A 3 4.67 -12.27 -11.29
CA TRP A 3 4.68 -11.19 -10.29
C TRP A 3 4.04 -9.87 -10.78
N ARG A 4 3.94 -9.63 -12.10
CA ARG A 4 3.27 -8.44 -12.66
C ARG A 4 1.76 -8.45 -12.48
N ASN A 5 1.18 -9.63 -12.25
CA ASN A 5 -0.26 -9.80 -12.05
C ASN A 5 -0.66 -9.67 -10.58
N ILE A 6 0.31 -9.63 -9.67
CA ILE A 6 0.08 -9.36 -8.25
C ILE A 6 -0.22 -7.88 -8.09
N VAL A 7 -1.38 -7.59 -7.51
CA VAL A 7 -1.76 -6.23 -7.11
C VAL A 7 -2.13 -6.24 -5.63
N TYR A 8 -2.02 -5.08 -5.00
CA TYR A 8 -2.53 -4.85 -3.66
C TYR A 8 -3.69 -3.86 -3.75
N LEU A 9 -4.80 -4.22 -3.12
CA LEU A 9 -5.89 -3.29 -2.86
C LEU A 9 -5.57 -2.58 -1.54
N ALA A 10 -5.19 -1.31 -1.64
CA ALA A 10 -4.85 -0.45 -0.52
C ALA A 10 -6.07 0.40 -0.15
N THR A 11 -6.73 0.09 0.97
CA THR A 11 -7.91 0.82 1.44
C THR A 11 -7.56 1.67 2.65
N VAL A 12 -7.89 2.97 2.62
CA VAL A 12 -7.70 3.85 3.78
C VAL A 12 -8.70 3.47 4.87
N VAL A 13 -8.19 2.97 5.99
CA VAL A 13 -9.01 2.53 7.13
C VAL A 13 -9.01 3.53 8.28
N SER A 14 -8.02 4.41 8.35
CA SER A 14 -8.00 5.49 9.32
C SER A 14 -7.22 6.70 8.78
N LYS A 15 -7.54 7.87 9.31
CA LYS A 15 -6.84 9.12 9.06
C LYS A 15 -6.78 9.93 10.35
N ARG A 16 -5.59 10.37 10.72
CA ARG A 16 -5.33 11.38 11.76
C ARG A 16 -4.85 12.65 11.08
N GLY A 17 -5.35 13.81 11.50
CA GLY A 17 -4.97 15.09 10.90
C GLY A 17 -5.46 15.25 9.46
N THR A 18 -4.68 15.96 8.64
CA THR A 18 -5.08 16.35 7.28
C THR A 18 -4.10 15.83 6.23
N CYS A 19 -4.56 14.91 5.39
CA CYS A 19 -3.78 14.45 4.24
C CYS A 19 -3.82 15.51 3.12
N HIS A 20 -2.69 16.17 2.84
CA HIS A 20 -2.60 17.18 1.78
C HIS A 20 -2.74 16.62 0.36
N ALA A 21 -2.58 15.30 0.19
CA ALA A 21 -2.87 14.63 -1.06
C ALA A 21 -4.39 14.39 -1.29
N GLY A 22 -5.22 14.67 -0.28
CA GLY A 22 -6.68 14.54 -0.39
C GLY A 22 -7.23 13.13 -0.13
N HIS A 23 -6.43 12.22 0.42
CA HIS A 23 -6.89 10.86 0.73
C HIS A 23 -7.82 10.85 1.94
N GLU A 24 -8.94 10.14 1.82
CA GLU A 24 -10.01 10.04 2.81
C GLU A 24 -10.28 8.58 3.21
N VAL A 25 -10.89 8.40 4.40
CA VAL A 25 -11.28 7.06 4.87
C VAL A 25 -12.30 6.45 3.91
N GLY A 26 -12.04 5.22 3.47
CA GLY A 26 -12.82 4.52 2.46
C GLY A 26 -12.23 4.58 1.05
N ASP A 27 -11.29 5.50 0.78
CA ASP A 27 -10.57 5.50 -0.49
C ASP A 27 -9.85 4.18 -0.70
N THR A 28 -9.85 3.71 -1.95
CA THR A 28 -9.27 2.43 -2.31
C THR A 28 -8.45 2.55 -3.58
N PHE A 29 -7.21 2.10 -3.51
CA PHE A 29 -6.24 2.16 -4.60
C PHE A 29 -5.81 0.76 -4.98
N GLU A 30 -5.93 0.41 -6.26
CA GLU A 30 -5.34 -0.82 -6.78
C GLU A 30 -3.91 -0.51 -7.25
N ILE A 31 -2.93 -0.99 -6.49
CA ILE A 31 -1.52 -0.65 -6.70
C ILE A 31 -0.69 -1.89 -7.02
N ASN A 32 0.39 -1.68 -7.76
CA ASN A 32 1.47 -2.64 -7.91
C ASN A 32 2.78 -1.90 -8.17
N THR A 33 3.87 -2.63 -8.40
CA THR A 33 5.21 -2.05 -8.59
C THR A 33 5.39 -1.24 -9.89
N HIS A 34 4.37 -1.20 -10.75
CA HIS A 34 4.32 -0.41 -11.98
C HIS A 34 3.24 0.69 -11.96
N LYS A 35 2.29 0.65 -11.01
CA LYS A 35 1.13 1.53 -10.96
C LYS A 35 0.85 1.93 -9.52
N THR A 36 0.88 3.23 -9.27
CA THR A 36 0.56 3.81 -7.96
C THR A 36 -0.94 3.77 -7.65
N GLY A 37 -1.80 3.49 -8.63
CA GLY A 37 -3.26 3.36 -8.44
C GLY A 37 -3.97 4.63 -7.99
N GLY A 38 -3.32 5.79 -8.05
CA GLY A 38 -3.83 7.06 -7.54
C GLY A 38 -3.34 7.43 -6.15
N ILE A 39 -2.61 6.54 -5.46
CA ILE A 39 -1.93 6.90 -4.21
C ILE A 39 -0.86 7.97 -4.50
N CYS A 40 -0.62 8.86 -3.53
CA CYS A 40 0.32 9.97 -3.75
C CYS A 40 1.76 9.46 -3.85
N GLY A 41 2.59 10.20 -4.60
CA GLY A 41 3.98 9.79 -4.86
C GLY A 41 4.83 9.62 -3.60
N PHE A 42 4.57 10.41 -2.55
CA PHE A 42 5.30 10.33 -1.28
C PHE A 42 5.04 9.00 -0.56
N CYS A 43 3.77 8.66 -0.34
CA CYS A 43 3.37 7.39 0.28
C CYS A 43 3.81 6.19 -0.57
N TYR A 44 3.64 6.25 -1.90
CA TYR A 44 4.07 5.17 -2.78
C TYR A 44 5.59 4.94 -2.75
N HIS A 45 6.38 6.02 -2.77
CA HIS A 45 7.84 5.94 -2.78
C HIS A 45 8.37 5.22 -1.54
N ASP A 46 7.83 5.54 -0.35
CA ASP A 46 8.22 4.88 0.90
C ASP A 46 7.78 3.40 0.94
N MET A 47 6.59 3.10 0.43
CA MET A 47 6.03 1.76 0.39
C MET A 47 6.71 0.84 -0.65
N PHE A 48 7.29 1.41 -1.70
CA PHE A 48 7.76 0.67 -2.88
C PHE A 48 8.77 -0.46 -2.58
N PRO A 49 9.80 -0.27 -1.73
CA PRO A 49 10.74 -1.35 -1.41
C PRO A 49 10.07 -2.56 -0.74
N MET A 50 9.09 -2.30 0.14
CA MET A 50 8.30 -3.35 0.79
C MET A 50 7.46 -4.11 -0.23
N LEU A 51 6.73 -3.39 -1.09
CA LEU A 51 5.94 -4.01 -2.17
C LEU A 51 6.82 -4.86 -3.08
N MET A 52 7.97 -4.35 -3.52
CA MET A 52 8.93 -5.09 -4.34
C MET A 52 9.40 -6.38 -3.66
N THR A 53 9.70 -6.32 -2.36
CA THR A 53 10.14 -7.50 -1.59
C THR A 53 9.05 -8.56 -1.55
N LEU A 54 7.81 -8.16 -1.23
CA LEU A 54 6.68 -9.07 -1.09
C LEU A 54 6.28 -9.71 -2.44
N VAL A 55 6.23 -8.94 -3.54
CA VAL A 55 5.87 -9.50 -4.87
C VAL A 55 6.93 -10.44 -5.43
N MET A 56 8.17 -10.34 -4.98
CA MET A 56 9.26 -11.26 -5.34
C MET A 56 9.30 -12.51 -4.44
N GLY A 57 8.37 -12.65 -3.49
CA GLY A 57 8.32 -13.77 -2.54
C GLY A 57 9.29 -13.64 -1.38
N GLY A 58 9.85 -12.45 -1.14
CA GLY A 58 10.60 -12.15 0.06
C GLY A 58 9.70 -11.91 1.28
N THR A 59 10.32 -11.76 2.43
CA THR A 59 9.64 -11.47 3.71
C THR A 59 10.06 -10.12 4.25
N VAL A 60 9.17 -9.50 5.02
CA VAL A 60 9.41 -8.23 5.70
C VAL A 60 9.20 -8.47 7.20
N PRO A 61 10.17 -8.17 8.09
CA PRO A 61 10.14 -8.64 9.48
C PRO A 61 8.90 -8.26 10.29
N TRP A 62 8.26 -7.14 9.96
CA TRP A 62 7.07 -6.62 10.64
C TRP A 62 5.75 -6.93 9.90
N VAL A 63 5.79 -7.68 8.81
CA VAL A 63 4.61 -8.13 8.07
C VAL A 63 4.39 -9.62 8.37
N GLU A 64 3.36 -9.93 9.16
CA GLU A 64 3.04 -11.32 9.52
C GLU A 64 2.41 -12.10 8.35
N ASP A 65 1.44 -11.49 7.66
CA ASP A 65 0.80 -12.07 6.46
C ASP A 65 1.03 -11.18 5.23
N PRO A 66 1.80 -11.64 4.22
CA PRO A 66 2.02 -10.88 2.99
C PRO A 66 0.76 -10.72 2.13
N ASN A 67 -0.33 -11.43 2.43
CA ASN A 67 -1.61 -11.32 1.75
C ASN A 67 -2.53 -10.26 2.37
N GLU A 68 -2.36 -9.95 3.66
CA GLU A 68 -3.14 -8.95 4.36
C GLU A 68 -2.32 -8.29 5.48
N PHE A 69 -2.06 -6.99 5.37
CA PHE A 69 -1.29 -6.24 6.38
C PHE A 69 -1.70 -4.78 6.44
N ILE A 70 -1.20 -4.08 7.46
CA ILE A 70 -1.38 -2.63 7.61
C ILE A 70 -0.12 -1.91 7.15
N TYR A 71 -0.30 -0.85 6.40
CA TYR A 71 0.76 0.07 6.02
C TYR A 71 0.39 1.48 6.46
N GLU A 72 1.37 2.21 6.96
CA GLU A 72 1.21 3.56 7.49
C GLU A 72 1.97 4.54 6.60
N CYS A 73 1.29 5.61 6.18
CA CYS A 73 1.94 6.70 5.46
C CYS A 73 3.07 7.31 6.32
N PRO A 74 4.23 7.64 5.74
CA PRO A 74 5.36 8.20 6.49
C PRO A 74 5.12 9.60 7.09
N ASP A 75 3.98 10.26 6.79
CA ASP A 75 3.57 11.49 7.48
C ASP A 75 2.89 11.16 8.82
N GLU A 76 3.68 10.97 9.87
CA GLU A 76 3.17 10.58 11.19
C GLU A 76 2.24 11.64 11.82
N LEU A 77 2.44 12.94 11.51
CA LEU A 77 1.56 14.00 12.04
C LEU A 77 0.18 13.95 11.40
N ASN A 78 0.12 13.66 10.09
CA ASN A 78 -1.13 13.48 9.34
C ASN A 78 -1.33 12.03 8.89
N LEU A 79 -1.22 11.11 9.85
CA LEU A 79 -1.13 9.68 9.60
C LEU A 79 -2.35 9.14 8.85
N VAL A 80 -2.11 8.61 7.64
CA VAL A 80 -3.06 7.81 6.87
C VAL A 80 -2.67 6.34 7.02
N THR A 81 -3.60 5.51 7.48
CA THR A 81 -3.39 4.06 7.64
C THR A 81 -4.16 3.31 6.56
N LEU A 82 -3.45 2.44 5.85
CA LEU A 82 -3.93 1.65 4.73
C LEU A 82 -3.99 0.18 5.13
N LYS A 83 -5.14 -0.46 4.90
CA LYS A 83 -5.24 -1.92 4.87
C LYS A 83 -4.85 -2.41 3.48
N MET A 84 -3.84 -3.25 3.42
CA MET A 84 -3.29 -3.82 2.21
C MET A 84 -3.83 -5.23 2.04
N VAL A 85 -4.45 -5.53 0.90
CA VAL A 85 -4.93 -6.89 0.60
C VAL A 85 -4.44 -7.34 -0.76
N LYS A 86 -3.70 -8.44 -0.81
CA LYS A 86 -3.18 -9.03 -2.05
C LYS A 86 -4.33 -9.56 -2.91
N ARG A 87 -4.21 -9.34 -4.21
CA ARG A 87 -5.07 -9.88 -5.26
C ARG A 87 -4.22 -10.34 -6.43
N GLU A 88 -4.71 -11.33 -7.16
CA GLU A 88 -4.14 -11.74 -8.44
C GLU A 88 -5.12 -11.35 -9.54
N LYS A 89 -4.64 -10.61 -10.54
CA LYS A 89 -5.39 -10.42 -11.78
C LYS A 89 -5.24 -11.67 -12.64
N GLY A 90 -6.38 -12.28 -12.98
CA GLY A 90 -6.49 -13.35 -13.96
C GLY A 90 -6.09 -12.92 -15.37
#